data_AF-A0ABD3NCU1-F1
#
_entry.id   AF-A0ABD3NCU1-F1
#
_cell.length_a   1.000
_cell.length_b   1.000
_cell.length_c   1.000
_cell.angle_alpha   90.00
_cell.angle_beta   90.00
_cell.angle_gamma   90.00
#
_symmetry.space_group_name_H-M   'P 1'
#
loop_
_entity.id
_entity.type
_entity.pdbx_description
1 polymer ?
#
loop_
_entity_poly.entity_id
_entity_poly.type
_entity_poly.pdbx_seq_one_letter_code
_entity_poly.pdbx_strand_id
1 'polypeptide(L)'
;MTTSIKPLSNSQKLFLQRLLVSHILTDNEARDLYNNIRTQFANIVPDEEDNDGPDPSYMGNSFDHNLGLINASLLPAFNLEICTLLLPPPYNPDDTPNNNASLIKYHAIVNKSNDGIAKSHGASSSIYGPHELAYLRLLLEKLVEHDNANNKSNHKGCMGIMNKMDIINTRNYLEGAHANKLSLASTESALEVFITEKWLVEMAPPGDDDSDDEDQEEEEERRKKKKRKSSGRKSLKGTYYGIGPRSFLELGEFLVGVGMEEERMPQTIINRP
;
A
#
# COMPACT_ATOMS: atom_id res chain seq x y z
N MET A 1 9.27 36.55 -4.78
CA MET A 1 10.56 35.81 -4.85
C MET A 1 10.36 34.66 -5.80
N THR A 2 11.05 34.64 -6.93
CA THR A 2 11.02 33.51 -7.88
C THR A 2 11.90 32.41 -7.32
N THR A 3 11.30 31.36 -6.76
CA THR A 3 12.02 30.14 -6.37
C THR A 3 12.60 29.51 -7.64
N SER A 4 13.91 29.64 -7.84
CA SER A 4 14.60 28.99 -8.95
C SER A 4 14.55 27.48 -8.74
N ILE A 5 13.78 26.78 -9.58
CA ILE A 5 13.63 25.32 -9.52
C ILE A 5 14.91 24.72 -10.10
N LYS A 6 15.67 24.00 -9.27
CA LYS A 6 16.84 23.27 -9.76
C LYS A 6 16.37 22.15 -10.70
N PRO A 7 16.89 22.07 -11.95
CA PRO A 7 16.50 21.02 -12.86
C PRO A 7 16.95 19.65 -12.34
N LEU A 8 16.11 18.63 -12.54
CA LEU A 8 16.47 17.26 -12.21
C LEU A 8 17.58 16.75 -13.13
N SER A 9 18.49 16.02 -12.51
CA SER A 9 19.53 15.25 -13.17
C SER A 9 18.92 14.11 -14.02
N ASN A 10 19.60 13.62 -15.06
CA ASN A 10 19.13 12.50 -15.87
C ASN A 10 18.99 11.21 -15.04
N SER A 11 19.88 10.97 -14.08
CA SER A 11 19.73 9.82 -13.18
C SER A 11 18.56 9.98 -12.21
N GLN A 12 18.29 11.21 -11.73
CA GLN A 12 17.08 11.51 -10.97
C GLN A 12 15.80 11.32 -11.81
N LYS A 13 15.81 11.76 -13.07
CA LYS A 13 14.70 11.52 -14.01
C LYS A 13 14.49 10.03 -14.25
N LEU A 14 15.55 9.26 -14.43
CA LEU A 14 15.47 7.81 -14.63
C LEU A 14 14.94 7.10 -13.37
N PHE A 15 15.38 7.53 -12.18
CA PHE A 15 14.86 7.05 -10.91
C PHE A 15 13.35 7.30 -10.81
N LEU A 16 12.91 8.52 -11.11
CA LEU A 16 11.48 8.87 -11.14
C LEU A 16 10.69 8.07 -12.15
N GLN A 17 11.18 7.89 -13.37
CA GLN A 17 10.52 7.10 -14.40
C GLN A 17 10.31 5.65 -13.95
N ARG A 18 11.33 5.04 -13.35
CA ARG A 18 11.23 3.66 -12.84
C ARG A 18 10.30 3.58 -11.63
N LEU A 19 10.34 4.56 -10.72
CA LEU A 19 9.41 4.63 -9.59
C LEU A 19 7.95 4.80 -10.05
N LEU A 20 7.68 5.63 -11.07
CA LEU A 20 6.34 5.78 -11.66
C LEU A 20 5.82 4.47 -12.25
N VAL A 21 6.67 3.73 -12.97
CA VAL A 21 6.29 2.44 -13.58
C VAL A 21 6.02 1.37 -12.53
N SER A 22 6.79 1.36 -11.43
CA SER A 22 6.58 0.44 -10.33
C SER A 22 5.36 0.79 -9.46
N HIS A 23 4.80 1.99 -9.61
CA HIS A 23 3.77 2.61 -8.77
C HIS A 23 4.20 2.86 -7.32
N ILE A 24 4.76 1.83 -6.67
CA ILE A 24 5.27 1.87 -5.31
C ILE A 24 6.42 0.88 -5.15
N LEU A 25 7.43 1.24 -4.35
CA LEU A 25 8.56 0.37 -4.02
C LEU A 25 8.73 0.29 -2.51
N THR A 26 9.14 -0.86 -1.99
CA THR A 26 9.65 -0.96 -0.62
C THR A 26 10.98 -0.20 -0.46
N ASP A 27 11.39 0.09 0.77
CA ASP A 27 12.68 0.77 1.04
C ASP A 27 13.86 0.07 0.38
N ASN A 28 13.90 -1.26 0.47
CA ASN A 28 14.97 -2.07 -0.10
C ASN A 28 14.97 -1.96 -1.63
N GLU A 29 13.82 -2.15 -2.28
CA GLU A 29 13.71 -2.04 -3.74
C GLU A 29 14.06 -0.63 -4.23
N ALA A 30 13.63 0.42 -3.51
CA ALA A 30 13.93 1.80 -3.86
C ALA A 30 15.42 2.13 -3.69
N ARG A 31 16.06 1.63 -2.62
CA ARG A 31 17.51 1.76 -2.40
C ARG A 31 18.32 0.99 -3.44
N ASP A 32 17.89 -0.22 -3.78
CA ASP A 32 18.52 -1.03 -4.82
C ASP A 32 18.41 -0.34 -6.18
N LEU A 33 17.25 0.23 -6.50
CA LEU A 33 17.05 1.04 -7.70
C LEU A 33 17.99 2.26 -7.72
N TYR A 34 18.08 2.99 -6.60
CA TYR A 34 19.00 4.13 -6.45
C TYR A 34 20.47 3.71 -6.66
N ASN A 35 20.91 2.65 -5.99
CA ASN A 35 22.29 2.15 -6.06
C ASN A 35 22.62 1.62 -7.46
N ASN A 36 21.68 0.95 -8.11
CA ASN A 36 21.83 0.45 -9.47
C ASN A 36 22.05 1.61 -10.46
N ILE A 37 21.19 2.64 -10.42
CA ILE A 37 21.34 3.82 -11.26
C ILE A 37 22.66 4.55 -10.95
N ARG A 38 22.97 4.76 -9.66
CA ARG A 38 24.21 5.43 -9.25
C ARG A 38 25.46 4.72 -9.78
N THR A 39 25.47 3.39 -9.74
CA THR A 39 26.58 2.57 -10.24
C THR A 39 26.68 2.60 -11.77
N GLN A 40 25.55 2.50 -12.47
CA GLN A 40 25.51 2.52 -13.94
C GLN A 40 26.02 3.84 -14.55
N PHE A 41 25.77 4.95 -13.88
CA PHE A 41 26.13 6.29 -14.36
C PHE A 41 27.41 6.85 -13.73
N ALA A 42 28.10 6.10 -12.87
CA ALA A 42 29.32 6.55 -12.19
C ALA A 42 30.44 6.98 -13.16
N ASN A 43 30.51 6.37 -14.35
CA ASN A 43 31.58 6.59 -15.34
C ASN A 43 31.17 7.53 -16.51
N ILE A 44 29.95 8.08 -16.51
CA ILE A 44 29.39 8.85 -17.64
C ILE A 44 29.42 10.37 -17.34
N VAL A 45 29.78 10.76 -16.12
CA VAL A 45 29.92 12.17 -15.77
C VAL A 45 31.20 12.70 -16.40
N PRO A 46 31.13 13.72 -17.28
CA PRO A 46 32.33 14.33 -17.83
C PRO A 46 33.13 14.93 -16.67
N ASP A 47 34.43 14.61 -16.62
CA ASP A 47 35.39 15.32 -15.79
C ASP A 47 35.29 16.80 -16.14
N GLU A 48 34.64 17.60 -15.29
CA GLU A 48 34.88 19.05 -15.33
C GLU A 48 36.34 19.22 -14.91
N GLU A 49 37.18 19.63 -15.85
CA GLU A 49 38.66 19.59 -15.81
C GLU A 49 39.32 20.33 -14.62
N ASP A 50 38.57 20.85 -13.65
CA ASP A 50 39.08 21.66 -12.54
C ASP A 50 38.50 21.31 -11.15
N ASN A 51 37.90 20.13 -10.94
CA ASN A 51 37.51 19.71 -9.58
C ASN A 51 37.90 18.27 -9.26
N ASP A 52 38.64 18.12 -8.15
CA ASP A 52 39.11 16.86 -7.58
C ASP A 52 37.95 15.91 -7.21
N GLY A 53 37.59 15.03 -8.15
CA GLY A 53 36.82 13.81 -7.89
C GLY A 53 35.41 13.77 -8.49
N PRO A 54 34.84 12.56 -8.65
CA PRO A 54 33.50 12.37 -9.20
C PRO A 54 32.47 13.10 -8.33
N ASP A 55 31.80 14.12 -8.87
CA ASP A 55 30.85 14.95 -8.12
C ASP A 55 29.75 14.06 -7.48
N PRO A 56 29.76 13.87 -6.15
CA PRO A 56 28.75 13.06 -5.47
C PRO A 56 27.36 13.72 -5.48
N SER A 57 27.22 14.94 -6.00
CA SER A 57 26.01 15.76 -5.92
C SER A 57 24.91 15.41 -6.92
N TYR A 58 25.17 14.58 -7.94
CA TYR A 58 24.22 14.38 -9.04
C TYR A 58 22.91 13.66 -8.68
N MET A 59 22.99 12.73 -7.73
CA MET A 59 21.83 12.08 -7.10
C MET A 59 21.82 12.31 -5.58
N GLY A 60 22.60 13.27 -5.09
CA GLY A 60 22.84 13.47 -3.67
C GLY A 60 23.69 12.36 -3.02
N ASN A 61 24.18 12.68 -1.82
CA ASN A 61 25.15 11.86 -1.09
C ASN A 61 24.54 10.59 -0.47
N SER A 62 23.21 10.53 -0.34
CA SER A 62 22.46 9.40 0.21
C SER A 62 21.12 9.24 -0.52
N PHE A 63 20.47 8.08 -0.33
CA PHE A 63 19.13 7.84 -0.85
C PHE A 63 18.12 8.90 -0.37
N ASP A 64 18.09 9.19 0.92
CA ASP A 64 17.15 10.16 1.49
C ASP A 64 17.41 11.59 0.96
N HIS A 65 18.68 11.94 0.77
CA HIS A 65 19.07 13.22 0.14
C HIS A 65 18.60 13.27 -1.33
N ASN A 66 18.71 12.17 -2.09
CA ASN A 66 18.15 12.09 -3.44
C ASN A 66 16.65 12.39 -3.48
N LEU A 67 15.88 11.79 -2.56
CA LEU A 67 14.44 12.01 -2.48
C LEU A 67 14.12 13.47 -2.17
N GLY A 68 14.84 14.08 -1.22
CA GLY A 68 14.70 15.50 -0.88
C GLY A 68 15.00 16.43 -2.06
N LEU A 69 16.07 16.16 -2.80
CA LEU A 69 16.42 16.92 -4.01
C LEU A 69 15.34 16.81 -5.09
N ILE A 70 14.79 15.61 -5.29
CA ILE A 70 13.72 15.40 -6.27
C ILE A 70 12.45 16.14 -5.84
N ASN A 71 12.05 16.03 -4.58
CA ASN A 71 10.86 16.71 -4.06
C ASN A 71 10.96 18.24 -4.14
N ALA A 72 12.16 18.80 -3.91
CA ALA A 72 12.41 20.22 -4.08
C ALA A 72 12.12 20.72 -5.51
N SER A 73 12.25 19.84 -6.52
CA SER A 73 11.90 20.15 -7.90
C SER A 73 10.43 19.82 -8.24
N LEU A 74 9.90 18.68 -7.76
CA LEU A 74 8.57 18.21 -8.11
C LEU A 74 7.43 19.04 -7.50
N LEU A 75 7.56 19.40 -6.22
CA LEU A 75 6.50 20.05 -5.47
C LEU A 75 6.13 21.44 -6.06
N PRO A 76 7.07 22.37 -6.28
CA PRO A 76 6.71 23.68 -6.84
C PRO A 76 6.28 23.65 -8.31
N ALA A 77 6.76 22.66 -9.08
CA ALA A 77 6.50 22.59 -10.53
C ALA A 77 5.21 21.85 -10.89
N PHE A 78 4.97 20.71 -10.22
CA PHE A 78 3.92 19.75 -10.59
C PHE A 78 2.98 19.44 -9.44
N ASN A 79 3.27 19.93 -8.23
CA ASN A 79 2.59 19.55 -7.00
C ASN A 79 2.55 18.02 -6.80
N LEU A 80 3.63 17.37 -7.23
CA LEU A 80 3.93 15.96 -7.00
C LEU A 80 4.99 15.85 -5.91
N GLU A 81 4.96 14.76 -5.17
CA GLU A 81 5.90 14.50 -4.09
C GLU A 81 6.18 13.01 -3.96
N ILE A 82 7.44 12.62 -3.75
CA ILE A 82 7.79 11.28 -3.30
C ILE A 82 7.49 11.21 -1.80
N CYS A 83 6.46 10.45 -1.46
CA CYS A 83 6.03 10.20 -0.09
C CYS A 83 6.53 8.83 0.36
N THR A 84 6.91 8.75 1.64
CA THR A 84 7.23 7.48 2.29
C THR A 84 6.10 7.09 3.24
N LEU A 85 5.55 5.89 3.11
CA LEU A 85 4.52 5.33 3.98
C LEU A 85 5.13 4.25 4.87
N LEU A 86 4.75 4.18 6.14
CA LEU A 86 5.07 3.03 6.98
C LEU A 86 3.83 2.18 7.22
N LEU A 87 3.92 0.90 6.89
CA LEU A 87 2.89 -0.09 7.16
C LEU A 87 3.45 -1.30 7.87
N PRO A 88 2.64 -2.01 8.67
CA PRO A 88 3.00 -3.35 9.10
C PRO A 88 3.26 -4.23 7.87
N PRO A 89 4.16 -5.23 7.98
CA PRO A 89 4.31 -6.21 6.93
C PRO A 89 2.95 -6.88 6.65
N PRO A 90 2.67 -7.27 5.38
CA PRO A 90 1.52 -8.11 5.11
C PRO A 90 1.62 -9.37 5.98
N TYR A 91 0.54 -9.69 6.69
CA TYR A 91 0.53 -10.79 7.65
C TYR A 91 0.94 -12.08 6.93
N ASN A 92 2.02 -12.71 7.41
CA ASN A 92 2.50 -14.00 6.94
C ASN A 92 1.97 -15.06 7.90
N PRO A 93 1.17 -16.05 7.44
CA PRO A 93 0.58 -17.05 8.33
C PRO A 93 1.63 -17.92 9.02
N ASP A 94 2.85 -17.99 8.48
CA ASP A 94 3.98 -18.71 9.05
C ASP A 94 4.74 -17.87 10.10
N ASP A 95 4.56 -16.55 10.10
CA ASP A 95 5.14 -15.68 11.13
C ASP A 95 4.13 -15.52 12.27
N THR A 96 4.48 -16.04 13.45
CA THR A 96 3.74 -15.71 14.68
C THR A 96 3.60 -14.19 14.78
N PRO A 97 2.40 -13.64 15.05
CA PRO A 97 2.18 -12.20 15.14
C PRO A 97 3.06 -11.64 16.25
N ASN A 98 4.24 -11.19 15.86
CA ASN A 98 5.19 -10.60 16.77
C ASN A 98 4.77 -9.13 16.84
N ASN A 99 4.28 -8.68 18.00
CA ASN A 99 3.87 -7.29 18.21
C ASN A 99 5.00 -6.27 17.95
N ASN A 100 6.23 -6.75 17.71
CA ASN A 100 7.41 -5.97 17.35
C ASN A 100 7.82 -6.11 15.88
N ALA A 101 6.93 -6.57 14.99
CA ALA A 101 7.23 -6.64 13.56
C ALA A 101 7.64 -5.26 13.04
N SER A 102 8.83 -5.16 12.45
CA SER A 102 9.35 -3.90 11.92
C SER A 102 8.46 -3.41 10.79
N LEU A 103 8.04 -2.15 10.87
CA LEU A 103 7.26 -1.51 9.81
C LEU A 103 8.06 -1.51 8.49
N ILE A 104 7.40 -1.83 7.40
CA ILE A 104 7.95 -1.72 6.05
C ILE A 104 7.71 -0.29 5.57
N LYS A 105 8.78 0.35 5.07
CA LYS A 105 8.66 1.64 4.39
C LYS A 105 8.37 1.41 2.91
N TYR A 106 7.41 2.15 2.38
CA TYR A 106 7.05 2.17 0.98
C TYR A 106 7.22 3.57 0.42
N HIS A 107 7.65 3.70 -0.82
CA HIS A 107 7.91 4.95 -1.51
C HIS A 107 7.05 5.02 -2.77
N ALA A 108 6.28 6.09 -2.94
CA ALA A 108 5.51 6.35 -4.16
C ALA A 108 5.51 7.84 -4.51
N ILE A 109 5.24 8.15 -5.78
CA ILE A 109 5.00 9.51 -6.22
C ILE A 109 3.51 9.80 -6.07
N VAL A 110 3.19 10.79 -5.23
CA VAL A 110 1.83 11.17 -4.89
C VAL A 110 1.55 12.56 -5.43
N ASN A 111 0.34 12.74 -5.97
CA ASN A 111 -0.16 14.03 -6.37
C ASN A 111 -0.86 14.72 -5.19
N LYS A 112 -0.37 15.91 -4.81
CA LYS A 112 -0.85 16.70 -3.66
C LYS A 112 -1.97 17.69 -4.02
N SER A 113 -2.27 17.93 -5.31
CA SER A 113 -3.25 18.96 -5.73
C SER A 113 -4.65 18.41 -5.94
N ASN A 114 -4.79 17.09 -5.96
CA ASN A 114 -5.84 16.46 -6.77
C ASN A 114 -6.87 15.64 -6.01
N ASP A 115 -6.89 15.74 -4.68
CA ASP A 115 -7.77 14.92 -3.85
C ASP A 115 -9.28 15.13 -4.12
N GLY A 116 -9.74 16.35 -4.39
CA GLY A 116 -11.18 16.63 -4.52
C GLY A 116 -11.85 16.28 -5.87
N ILE A 117 -11.15 16.38 -7.00
CA ILE A 117 -11.79 16.33 -8.34
C ILE A 117 -11.06 15.42 -9.34
N ALA A 118 -9.73 15.26 -9.27
CA ALA A 118 -9.06 14.37 -10.22
C ALA A 118 -9.00 12.93 -9.73
N LYS A 119 -9.10 12.67 -8.41
CA LYS A 119 -9.21 11.31 -7.85
C LYS A 119 -10.63 10.73 -7.90
N SER A 120 -11.66 11.59 -8.00
CA SER A 120 -12.98 11.18 -8.48
C SER A 120 -12.95 10.73 -9.96
N HIS A 121 -11.89 11.08 -10.69
CA HIS A 121 -11.49 10.54 -11.99
C HIS A 121 -10.16 9.72 -11.94
N GLY A 122 -9.74 9.26 -10.75
CA GLY A 122 -8.35 8.92 -10.39
C GLY A 122 -7.67 7.75 -11.09
N ALA A 123 -8.39 7.01 -11.94
CA ALA A 123 -7.72 6.41 -13.09
C ALA A 123 -7.93 7.34 -14.27
N SER A 124 -7.05 8.32 -14.39
CA SER A 124 -6.95 9.15 -15.58
C SER A 124 -6.65 8.23 -16.78
N SER A 125 -7.70 7.76 -17.43
CA SER A 125 -7.85 7.55 -18.87
C SER A 125 -6.87 6.62 -19.61
N SER A 126 -6.18 5.66 -18.99
CA SER A 126 -5.37 4.71 -19.79
C SER A 126 -5.45 3.22 -19.47
N ILE A 127 -5.87 2.79 -18.27
CA ILE A 127 -5.92 1.34 -17.94
C ILE A 127 -7.29 0.88 -17.45
N TYR A 128 -7.99 1.69 -16.63
CA TYR A 128 -9.25 1.29 -16.02
C TYR A 128 -10.45 1.95 -16.69
N GLY A 129 -11.48 1.16 -16.94
CA GLY A 129 -12.79 1.69 -17.31
C GLY A 129 -13.49 2.30 -16.09
N PRO A 130 -14.58 3.06 -16.33
CA PRO A 130 -15.35 3.69 -15.27
C PRO A 130 -16.00 2.67 -14.32
N HIS A 131 -16.20 1.43 -14.74
CA HIS A 131 -16.81 0.38 -13.93
C HIS A 131 -15.81 -0.24 -12.96
N GLU A 132 -14.58 -0.50 -13.41
CA GLU A 132 -13.48 -1.00 -12.59
C GLU A 132 -13.12 0.00 -11.49
N LEU A 133 -13.13 1.30 -11.80
CA LEU A 133 -12.94 2.34 -10.78
C LEU A 133 -14.04 2.36 -9.73
N ALA A 134 -15.30 2.28 -10.15
CA ALA A 134 -16.44 2.21 -9.23
C ALA A 134 -16.33 0.98 -8.34
N TYR A 135 -15.88 -0.14 -8.91
CA TYR A 135 -15.64 -1.38 -8.19
C TYR A 135 -14.49 -1.28 -7.18
N LEU A 136 -13.37 -0.64 -7.53
CA LEU A 136 -12.29 -0.38 -6.57
C LEU A 136 -12.78 0.44 -5.36
N ARG A 137 -13.57 1.49 -5.59
CA ARG A 137 -14.12 2.31 -4.50
C ARG A 137 -15.04 1.52 -3.60
N LEU A 138 -15.96 0.76 -4.18
CA LEU A 138 -16.86 -0.12 -3.44
C LEU A 138 -16.09 -1.17 -2.63
N LEU A 139 -15.01 -1.73 -3.19
CA LEU A 139 -14.16 -2.66 -2.46
C LEU A 139 -13.51 -2.01 -1.24
N LEU A 140 -12.91 -0.83 -1.42
CA LEU A 140 -12.28 -0.10 -0.31
C LEU A 140 -13.30 0.23 0.78
N GLU A 141 -14.49 0.70 0.41
CA GLU A 141 -15.60 0.93 1.35
C GLU A 141 -15.96 -0.34 2.12
N LYS A 142 -16.13 -1.48 1.45
CA LYS A 142 -16.46 -2.76 2.10
C LYS A 142 -15.35 -3.30 2.99
N LEU A 143 -14.09 -3.09 2.62
CA LEU A 143 -12.94 -3.43 3.46
C LEU A 143 -12.95 -2.59 4.74
N VAL A 144 -13.19 -1.28 4.65
CA VAL A 144 -13.31 -0.37 5.80
C VAL A 144 -14.51 -0.74 6.69
N GLU A 145 -15.67 -1.04 6.09
CA GLU A 145 -16.84 -1.51 6.84
C GLU A 145 -16.57 -2.82 7.59
N HIS A 146 -15.96 -3.79 6.92
CA HIS A 146 -15.64 -5.10 7.51
C HIS A 146 -14.64 -4.99 8.65
N ASP A 147 -13.68 -4.07 8.51
CA ASP A 147 -12.72 -3.75 9.55
C ASP A 147 -13.38 -3.15 10.79
N ASN A 148 -14.23 -2.14 10.60
CA ASN A 148 -14.98 -1.48 11.68
C ASN A 148 -15.95 -2.45 12.39
N ALA A 149 -16.53 -3.41 11.66
CA ALA A 149 -17.42 -4.43 12.24
C ALA A 149 -16.68 -5.44 13.12
N ASN A 150 -15.42 -5.75 12.81
CA ASN A 150 -14.61 -6.75 13.51
C ASN A 150 -13.70 -6.14 14.60
N ASN A 151 -13.92 -4.87 14.96
CA ASN A 151 -13.07 -4.02 15.80
C ASN A 151 -12.60 -4.66 17.13
N LYS A 152 -11.45 -5.35 17.08
CA LYS A 152 -10.64 -5.74 18.24
C LYS A 152 -9.20 -5.21 18.19
N SER A 153 -8.79 -4.53 17.11
CA SER A 153 -7.37 -4.33 16.81
C SER A 153 -7.05 -2.85 16.54
N ASN A 154 -6.27 -2.22 17.42
CA ASN A 154 -5.76 -0.84 17.29
C ASN A 154 -4.59 -0.72 16.28
N HIS A 155 -4.50 -1.61 15.30
CA HIS A 155 -3.35 -1.66 14.39
C HIS A 155 -3.48 -0.60 13.29
N LYS A 156 -2.48 0.29 13.21
CA LYS A 156 -2.39 1.31 12.15
C LYS A 156 -2.09 0.65 10.81
N GLY A 157 -2.80 1.06 9.76
CA GLY A 157 -2.56 0.59 8.40
C GLY A 157 -2.85 -0.90 8.13
N CYS A 158 -3.35 -1.66 9.11
CA CYS A 158 -3.91 -2.98 8.89
C CYS A 158 -5.42 -2.85 8.89
N MET A 159 -6.05 -3.14 7.75
CA MET A 159 -7.49 -3.02 7.60
C MET A 159 -8.09 -4.25 6.99
N GLY A 160 -9.29 -4.59 7.47
CA GLY A 160 -10.37 -5.15 6.68
C GLY A 160 -9.91 -6.25 5.75
N ILE A 161 -9.87 -7.47 6.26
CA ILE A 161 -9.43 -8.62 5.47
C ILE A 161 -10.67 -9.29 4.88
N MET A 162 -10.74 -9.41 3.57
CA MET A 162 -11.83 -10.11 2.88
C MET A 162 -11.30 -11.26 2.03
N ASN A 163 -12.07 -12.35 1.95
CA ASN A 163 -11.75 -13.47 1.08
C ASN A 163 -11.87 -13.05 -0.39
N LYS A 164 -11.05 -13.63 -1.27
CA LYS A 164 -11.09 -13.42 -2.73
C LYS A 164 -12.50 -13.51 -3.31
N MET A 165 -13.28 -14.51 -2.91
CA MET A 165 -14.63 -14.70 -3.44
C MET A 165 -15.60 -13.63 -2.97
N ASP A 166 -15.48 -13.17 -1.71
CA ASP A 166 -16.31 -12.10 -1.19
C ASP A 166 -16.00 -10.79 -1.91
N ILE A 167 -14.70 -10.50 -2.12
CA ILE A 167 -14.23 -9.38 -2.95
C ILE A 167 -14.86 -9.45 -4.33
N ILE A 168 -14.71 -10.57 -5.04
CA ILE A 168 -15.29 -10.76 -6.39
C ILE A 168 -16.81 -10.57 -6.38
N ASN A 169 -17.50 -11.04 -5.34
CA ASN A 169 -18.95 -10.91 -5.21
C ASN A 169 -19.42 -9.49 -4.88
N THR A 170 -18.53 -8.61 -4.41
CA THR A 170 -18.91 -7.21 -4.17
C THR A 170 -19.37 -6.49 -5.44
N ARG A 171 -18.98 -6.97 -6.63
CA ARG A 171 -19.45 -6.43 -7.92
C ARG A 171 -20.98 -6.41 -8.05
N ASN A 172 -21.66 -7.31 -7.34
CA ASN A 172 -23.13 -7.40 -7.35
C ASN A 172 -23.80 -6.26 -6.59
N TYR A 173 -23.05 -5.51 -5.76
CA TYR A 173 -23.53 -4.32 -5.05
C TYR A 173 -23.21 -3.01 -5.79
N LEU A 174 -22.71 -3.07 -7.03
CA LEU A 174 -22.57 -1.85 -7.84
C LEU A 174 -23.95 -1.27 -8.18
N GLU A 175 -24.08 0.04 -8.02
CA GLU A 175 -25.35 0.75 -8.20
C GLU A 175 -25.33 1.69 -9.41
N GLY A 176 -26.51 2.23 -9.74
CA GLY A 176 -26.69 3.24 -10.79
C GLY A 176 -26.18 2.80 -12.16
N ALA A 177 -25.35 3.63 -12.79
CA ALA A 177 -24.81 3.37 -14.13
C ALA A 177 -23.82 2.19 -14.18
N HIS A 178 -23.36 1.69 -13.02
CA HIS A 178 -22.37 0.62 -12.90
C HIS A 178 -23.01 -0.75 -12.58
N ALA A 179 -24.29 -0.78 -12.23
CA ALA A 179 -24.99 -2.01 -11.87
C ALA A 179 -24.95 -3.06 -12.98
N ASN A 180 -24.56 -4.29 -12.62
CA ASN A 180 -24.44 -5.44 -13.53
C ASN A 180 -23.52 -5.22 -14.76
N LYS A 181 -22.61 -4.23 -14.71
CA LYS A 181 -21.70 -3.93 -15.84
C LYS A 181 -20.42 -4.75 -15.82
N LEU A 182 -19.98 -5.19 -14.65
CA LEU A 182 -18.80 -6.05 -14.51
C LEU A 182 -19.18 -7.52 -14.52
N SER A 183 -18.70 -8.24 -15.53
CA SER A 183 -18.77 -9.70 -15.57
C SER A 183 -17.83 -10.32 -14.53
N LEU A 184 -17.99 -11.61 -14.24
CA LEU A 184 -17.08 -12.34 -13.35
C LEU A 184 -15.63 -12.27 -13.87
N ALA A 185 -15.42 -12.57 -15.16
CA ALA A 185 -14.10 -12.53 -15.79
C ALA A 185 -13.48 -11.12 -15.76
N SER A 186 -14.27 -10.08 -16.07
CA SER A 186 -13.80 -8.68 -15.99
C SER A 186 -13.41 -8.29 -14.57
N THR A 187 -14.14 -8.79 -13.58
CA THR A 187 -13.87 -8.54 -12.15
C THR A 187 -12.58 -9.21 -11.69
N GLU A 188 -12.34 -10.44 -12.12
CA GLU A 188 -11.10 -11.17 -11.84
C GLU A 188 -9.89 -10.46 -12.47
N SER A 189 -10.00 -10.05 -13.73
CA SER A 189 -8.95 -9.25 -14.38
C SER A 189 -8.71 -7.92 -13.67
N ALA A 190 -9.76 -7.20 -13.27
CA ALA A 190 -9.61 -5.95 -12.51
C ALA A 190 -8.90 -6.18 -11.17
N LEU A 191 -9.24 -7.27 -10.47
CA LEU A 191 -8.61 -7.64 -9.20
C LEU A 191 -7.11 -7.92 -9.36
N GLU A 192 -6.70 -8.65 -10.40
CA GLU A 192 -5.29 -8.91 -10.69
C GLU A 192 -4.50 -7.61 -10.90
N VAL A 193 -5.09 -6.64 -11.61
CA VAL A 193 -4.47 -5.33 -11.79
C VAL A 193 -4.39 -4.58 -10.46
N PHE A 194 -5.44 -4.58 -9.64
CA PHE A 194 -5.40 -3.93 -8.31
C PHE A 194 -4.32 -4.49 -7.39
N ILE A 195 -4.06 -5.80 -7.47
CA ILE A 195 -2.98 -6.45 -6.71
C ILE A 195 -1.60 -6.10 -7.28
N THR A 196 -1.46 -6.15 -8.61
CA THR A 196 -0.21 -5.85 -9.31
C THR A 196 0.23 -4.41 -9.04
N GLU A 197 -0.72 -3.49 -9.09
CA GLU A 197 -0.52 -2.06 -8.84
C GLU A 197 -0.56 -1.66 -7.36
N LYS A 198 -0.67 -2.64 -6.44
CA LYS A 198 -0.62 -2.45 -4.98
C LYS A 198 -1.73 -1.56 -4.40
N TRP A 199 -2.88 -1.49 -5.09
CA TRP A 199 -4.14 -0.99 -4.53
C TRP A 199 -4.67 -1.93 -3.46
N LEU A 200 -4.48 -3.23 -3.67
CA LEU A 200 -4.78 -4.30 -2.73
C LEU A 200 -3.51 -5.10 -2.45
N VAL A 201 -3.45 -5.74 -1.29
CA VAL A 201 -2.36 -6.62 -0.89
C VAL A 201 -2.91 -7.93 -0.37
N GLU A 202 -2.24 -9.03 -0.68
CA GLU A 202 -2.57 -10.33 -0.11
C GLU A 202 -2.26 -10.35 1.38
N MET A 203 -3.18 -10.87 2.17
CA MET A 203 -3.12 -10.95 3.62
C MET A 203 -3.35 -12.40 4.04
N ALA A 204 -2.77 -12.82 5.16
CA ALA A 204 -3.15 -14.10 5.71
C ALA A 204 -4.60 -14.08 6.24
N PRO A 205 -5.23 -15.27 6.35
CA PRO A 205 -6.56 -15.38 6.92
C PRO A 205 -6.60 -14.77 8.31
N PRO A 206 -7.75 -14.16 8.71
CA PRO A 206 -7.95 -13.78 10.10
C PRO A 206 -7.77 -15.02 10.98
N GLY A 207 -7.00 -14.88 12.06
CA GLY A 207 -6.85 -15.95 13.04
C GLY A 207 -8.21 -16.30 13.64
N ASP A 208 -8.50 -17.59 13.77
CA ASP A 208 -9.56 -18.03 14.66
C ASP A 208 -9.02 -17.72 16.08
N ASP A 209 -9.53 -16.67 16.73
CA ASP A 209 -9.30 -16.40 18.16
C ASP A 209 -9.88 -17.61 18.93
N ASP A 210 -9.10 -18.68 19.07
CA ASP A 210 -9.38 -19.79 19.99
C ASP A 210 -9.15 -19.27 21.42
N SER A 211 -10.04 -18.39 21.89
CA SER A 211 -10.17 -18.06 23.30
C SER A 211 -10.91 -19.19 24.01
N ASP A 212 -10.25 -20.34 24.12
CA ASP A 212 -10.60 -21.47 25.00
C ASP A 212 -9.81 -21.35 26.32
N ASP A 213 -9.80 -20.16 26.94
CA ASP A 213 -9.42 -20.02 28.36
C ASP A 213 -10.67 -20.30 29.21
N GLU A 214 -11.10 -21.56 29.22
CA GLU A 214 -12.03 -22.07 30.24
C GLU A 214 -11.26 -22.27 31.56
N ASP A 215 -11.51 -21.36 32.50
CA ASP A 215 -11.59 -21.56 33.96
C ASP A 215 -10.75 -22.69 34.57
N GLN A 216 -9.56 -22.34 35.09
CA GLN A 216 -8.92 -23.11 36.16
C GLN A 216 -9.51 -22.73 37.51
N GLU A 217 -10.66 -23.31 37.86
CA GLU A 217 -11.00 -23.56 39.26
C GLU A 217 -11.28 -25.05 39.48
N GLU A 218 -10.42 -25.62 40.32
CA GLU A 218 -10.59 -26.78 41.19
C GLU A 218 -11.90 -27.58 41.07
N GLU A 219 -11.81 -28.85 40.67
CA GLU A 219 -12.12 -29.96 41.59
C GLU A 219 -11.79 -31.32 40.97
N GLU A 220 -11.14 -32.14 41.79
CA GLU A 220 -10.81 -33.53 41.52
C GLU A 220 -12.07 -34.38 41.25
N GLU A 221 -11.85 -35.45 40.49
CA GLU A 221 -12.72 -36.63 40.44
C GLU A 221 -14.14 -36.46 39.85
N ARG A 222 -14.30 -36.78 38.55
CA ARG A 222 -14.97 -38.03 38.09
C ARG A 222 -15.38 -38.01 36.62
N ARG A 223 -15.07 -39.15 35.98
CA ARG A 223 -15.80 -39.83 34.89
C ARG A 223 -15.55 -39.35 33.45
N LYS A 224 -14.56 -40.01 32.83
CA LYS A 224 -14.64 -40.71 31.53
C LYS A 224 -15.97 -40.50 30.78
N LYS A 225 -16.06 -39.50 29.90
CA LYS A 225 -17.02 -39.47 28.80
C LYS A 225 -16.51 -38.60 27.64
N LYS A 226 -16.26 -39.30 26.52
CA LYS A 226 -16.16 -38.80 25.14
C LYS A 226 -15.25 -37.58 24.91
N LYS A 227 -14.00 -37.88 24.53
CA LYS A 227 -13.24 -37.05 23.59
C LYS A 227 -14.06 -36.89 22.30
N ARG A 228 -14.95 -35.89 22.25
CA ARG A 228 -15.33 -35.28 20.98
C ARG A 228 -14.06 -34.58 20.54
N LYS A 229 -13.33 -35.18 19.59
CA LYS A 229 -12.35 -34.44 18.81
C LYS A 229 -13.13 -33.27 18.25
N SER A 230 -12.95 -32.06 18.80
CA SER A 230 -13.31 -30.84 18.10
C SER A 230 -12.56 -30.97 16.78
N SER A 231 -13.32 -31.22 15.70
CA SER A 231 -12.77 -31.05 14.38
C SER A 231 -12.45 -29.57 14.30
N GLY A 232 -11.20 -29.20 14.57
CA GLY A 232 -10.68 -27.89 14.25
C GLY A 232 -11.21 -27.57 12.87
N ARG A 233 -12.06 -26.55 12.78
CA ARG A 233 -12.59 -26.09 11.51
C ARG A 233 -11.34 -25.84 10.69
N LYS A 234 -11.19 -26.61 9.61
CA LYS A 234 -10.12 -26.34 8.65
C LYS A 234 -10.34 -24.91 8.23
N SER A 235 -9.42 -24.03 8.66
CA SER A 235 -9.29 -22.64 8.22
C SER A 235 -9.79 -22.55 6.78
N LEU A 236 -10.76 -21.67 6.55
CA LEU A 236 -11.38 -21.45 5.24
C LEU A 236 -10.25 -21.19 4.23
N LYS A 237 -9.88 -22.25 3.51
CA LYS A 237 -8.72 -22.27 2.63
C LYS A 237 -9.02 -21.34 1.46
N GLY A 238 -8.51 -20.12 1.52
CA GLY A 238 -8.72 -19.10 0.50
C GLY A 238 -7.69 -17.99 0.61
N THR A 239 -7.47 -17.29 -0.49
CA THR A 239 -6.64 -16.08 -0.51
C THR A 239 -7.44 -14.92 0.05
N TYR A 240 -6.83 -14.14 0.93
CA TYR A 240 -7.46 -12.95 1.49
C TYR A 240 -6.71 -11.71 1.02
N TYR A 241 -7.42 -10.59 0.95
CA TYR A 241 -6.83 -9.32 0.58
C TYR A 241 -7.27 -8.23 1.54
N GLY A 242 -6.39 -7.26 1.73
CA GLY A 242 -6.62 -6.02 2.45
C GLY A 242 -6.23 -4.80 1.61
N ILE A 243 -6.36 -3.63 2.22
CA ILE A 243 -6.01 -2.36 1.58
C ILE A 243 -4.49 -2.30 1.35
N GLY A 244 -4.09 -2.06 0.11
CA GLY A 244 -2.70 -1.95 -0.28
C GLY A 244 -2.10 -0.57 -0.01
N PRO A 245 -0.76 -0.46 -0.01
CA PRO A 245 -0.05 0.77 0.33
C PRO A 245 -0.35 1.95 -0.60
N ARG A 246 -0.63 1.68 -1.88
CA ARG A 246 -0.99 2.72 -2.85
C ARG A 246 -2.31 3.38 -2.52
N SER A 247 -3.28 2.61 -2.02
CA SER A 247 -4.59 3.13 -1.60
C SER A 247 -4.46 4.13 -0.45
N PHE A 248 -3.56 3.92 0.51
CA PHE A 248 -3.34 4.90 1.59
C PHE A 248 -2.71 6.20 1.09
N LEU A 249 -1.72 6.10 0.20
CA LEU A 249 -0.98 7.25 -0.32
C LEU A 249 -1.83 8.07 -1.30
N GLU A 250 -2.59 7.40 -2.16
CA GLU A 250 -3.39 8.07 -3.18
C GLU A 250 -4.82 8.31 -2.75
N LEU A 251 -5.45 7.47 -1.93
CA LEU A 251 -6.88 7.59 -1.60
C LEU A 251 -7.13 7.84 -0.12
N GLY A 252 -6.15 8.39 0.61
CA GLY A 252 -6.26 8.63 2.06
C GLY A 252 -7.49 9.44 2.47
N GLU A 253 -7.78 10.56 1.79
CA GLU A 253 -8.99 11.35 2.08
C GLU A 253 -10.28 10.58 1.81
N PHE A 254 -10.31 9.78 0.74
CA PHE A 254 -11.44 8.92 0.43
C PHE A 254 -11.64 7.86 1.53
N LEU A 255 -10.56 7.23 2.00
CA LEU A 255 -10.61 6.21 3.06
C LEU A 255 -11.18 6.80 4.36
N VAL A 256 -10.75 8.00 4.74
CA VAL A 256 -11.32 8.73 5.88
C VAL A 256 -12.80 9.06 5.63
N GLY A 257 -13.14 9.51 4.42
CA GLY A 257 -14.51 9.83 4.02
C GLY A 257 -15.49 8.65 4.07
N VAL A 258 -15.03 7.42 3.84
CA VAL A 258 -15.84 6.19 3.97
C VAL A 258 -15.83 5.58 5.38
N GLY A 259 -15.28 6.31 6.36
CA GLY A 259 -15.39 5.94 7.78
C GLY A 259 -14.15 5.28 8.38
N MET A 260 -12.98 5.40 7.75
CA MET A 260 -11.72 5.05 8.41
C MET A 260 -11.32 6.15 9.41
N GLU A 261 -10.97 5.73 10.63
CA GLU A 261 -10.45 6.64 11.66
C GLU A 261 -9.07 7.21 11.28
N GLU A 262 -8.90 8.53 11.43
CA GLU A 262 -7.64 9.22 11.14
C GLU A 262 -6.47 8.70 11.98
N GLU A 263 -6.72 8.26 13.21
CA GLU A 263 -5.69 7.68 14.09
C GLU A 263 -5.12 6.34 13.58
N ARG A 264 -5.91 5.63 12.76
CA ARG A 264 -5.55 4.36 12.11
C ARG A 264 -4.86 4.56 10.77
N MET A 265 -4.90 5.78 10.21
CA MET A 265 -4.15 6.10 9.00
C MET A 265 -2.65 5.90 9.24
N PRO A 266 -1.95 5.21 8.32
CA PRO A 266 -0.50 5.09 8.38
C PRO A 266 0.18 6.45 8.31
N GLN A 267 1.29 6.59 9.06
CA GLN A 267 2.08 7.80 9.02
C GLN A 267 2.80 7.94 7.69
N THR A 268 2.71 9.13 7.11
CA THR A 268 3.47 9.52 5.92
C THR A 268 4.66 10.38 6.33
N ILE A 269 5.84 10.03 5.82
CA ILE A 269 7.07 10.82 5.97
C ILE A 269 7.29 11.59 4.68
N ILE A 270 7.52 12.89 4.82
CA ILE A 270 7.85 13.80 3.74
C ILE A 270 9.36 13.96 3.69
N ASN A 271 9.97 13.58 2.57
CA ASN A 271 11.39 13.75 2.33
C ASN A 271 11.67 15.21 1.94
N ARG A 272 12.16 16.00 2.88
CA ARG A 272 12.62 17.38 2.65
C ARG A 272 14.15 17.40 2.51
N PRO A 273 14.71 18.22 1.60
CA PRO A 273 16.15 18.39 1.47
C PRO A 273 16.79 18.99 2.72
#